data_AF-W7SIG6-F1
#
_entry.id   AF-W7SIG6-F1
#
_cell.length_a   1.000
_cell.length_b   1.000
_cell.length_c   1.000
_cell.angle_alpha   90.00
_cell.angle_beta   90.00
_cell.angle_gamma   90.00
#
_symmetry.space_group_name_H-M   'P 1'
#
loop_
_entity.id
_entity.type
_entity.pdbx_description
1 polymer ?
#
loop_
_entity_poly.entity_id
_entity_poly.type
_entity_poly.pdbx_seq_one_letter_code
_entity_poly.pdbx_strand_id
1 'polypeptide(L)'
;MTERPMRWKTIRPTFMLPQLRKLTVRSRLALGVPALAVVAAAVAVVASVAVQGDPQLAANQADIANPDCTLQVPANPLSAKGLATPYVLSAARGRCQETNADQSAFVQATILDPATGKLSVYDPLVIDRGSKPAIAPTPPALPRGAVVGIWFGFNGTNLTLRGDTGTCVNGDHTGVFGQYAYCNAQPFFAAANNAIAGKKLVIPPLGTGKDGRPCMTTRDFGLVDQDQSDNVTTTYLQARDGRVAQDTPANESKLGFRKVRAKTRAKLSNGSDNVLLDAFVDPALGCTPYTAADLASGRQVTSLALDELQAATRQAAPIALVPTNDPMVLDGTKTSVTKTNLYRVGVDMPAINTRAETPQGYCRQLFTTGLQRTKLDARFTKVAPSPDPGAASTLFTFLAQRLAGSFDNLGCGTLLHTKNPVHVVTNKAGVVVDAGL
;
A
#
# COMPACT_ATOMS: atom_id res chain seq x y z
N MET A 1 -32.44 11.46 37.96
CA MET A 1 -31.24 12.33 37.99
C MET A 1 -30.63 12.31 36.60
N THR A 2 -30.60 13.48 35.97
CA THR A 2 -30.28 13.70 34.55
C THR A 2 -28.77 13.76 34.32
N GLU A 3 -28.21 12.78 33.62
CA GLU A 3 -26.84 12.85 33.10
C GLU A 3 -26.83 13.38 31.66
N ARG A 4 -26.02 14.40 31.43
CA ARG A 4 -25.79 15.05 30.13
C ARG A 4 -24.92 14.16 29.23
N PRO A 5 -25.18 14.08 27.92
CA PRO A 5 -24.25 13.44 27.00
C PRO A 5 -23.01 14.32 26.79
N MET A 6 -21.82 13.71 26.91
CA MET A 6 -20.54 14.33 26.58
C MET A 6 -20.50 14.72 25.10
N ARG A 7 -20.38 16.02 24.82
CA ARG A 7 -20.04 16.56 23.51
C ARG A 7 -18.58 16.26 23.20
N TRP A 8 -18.33 15.42 22.21
CA TRP A 8 -17.02 15.32 21.59
C TRP A 8 -16.76 16.63 20.84
N LYS A 9 -15.75 17.40 21.28
CA LYS A 9 -15.22 18.51 20.50
C LYS A 9 -14.51 17.91 19.29
N THR A 10 -15.11 18.06 18.12
CA THR A 10 -14.42 17.88 16.85
C THR A 10 -13.32 18.94 16.79
N ILE A 11 -12.07 18.53 16.99
CA ILE A 11 -10.92 19.37 16.64
C ILE A 11 -10.89 19.37 15.12
N ARG A 12 -11.33 20.49 14.53
CA ARG A 12 -11.21 20.73 13.09
C ARG A 12 -9.75 21.03 12.79
N PRO A 13 -9.14 20.47 11.72
CA PRO A 13 -7.93 21.05 11.17
C PRO A 13 -8.32 22.46 10.68
N THR A 14 -7.75 23.47 11.32
CA THR A 14 -7.94 24.85 10.91
C THR A 14 -6.95 25.08 9.78
N PHE A 15 -7.41 24.97 8.53
CA PHE A 15 -6.71 25.61 7.42
C PHE A 15 -6.88 27.12 7.60
N MET A 16 -5.93 27.76 8.28
CA MET A 16 -5.77 29.20 8.21
C MET A 16 -5.12 29.56 6.88
N LEU A 17 -5.93 30.04 5.94
CA LEU A 17 -5.43 30.90 4.87
C LEU A 17 -4.85 32.16 5.54
N PRO A 18 -3.61 32.58 5.21
CA PRO A 18 -3.06 33.81 5.76
C PRO A 18 -3.92 34.99 5.29
N GLN A 19 -4.46 35.76 6.24
CA GLN A 19 -5.06 37.05 5.92
C GLN A 19 -3.98 37.96 5.34
N LEU A 20 -4.11 38.27 4.05
CA LEU A 20 -3.33 39.30 3.38
C LEU A 20 -3.68 40.66 4.03
N ARG A 21 -2.78 41.15 4.88
CA ARG A 21 -2.75 42.57 5.26
C ARG A 21 -2.47 43.39 4.00
N LYS A 22 -3.38 44.33 3.71
CA LYS A 22 -3.23 45.34 2.67
C LYS A 22 -1.94 46.15 2.91
N LEU A 23 -0.92 45.95 2.08
CA LEU A 23 0.16 46.91 1.90
C LEU A 23 -0.12 47.68 0.61
N THR A 24 -0.57 48.91 0.76
CA THR A 24 -0.67 49.90 -0.30
C THR A 24 0.72 50.46 -0.61
N VAL A 25 1.30 50.15 -1.77
CA VAL A 25 2.26 51.05 -2.43
C VAL A 25 2.06 50.97 -3.94
N ARG A 26 1.88 52.15 -4.52
CA ARG A 26 1.75 52.45 -5.95
C ARG A 26 3.02 52.00 -6.71
N SER A 27 2.88 51.44 -7.91
CA SER A 27 3.39 52.00 -9.19
C SER A 27 3.60 50.93 -10.28
N ARG A 28 2.82 51.11 -11.34
CA ARG A 28 2.88 50.67 -12.75
C ARG A 28 4.20 50.04 -13.25
N LEU A 29 4.12 48.83 -13.84
CA LEU A 29 4.27 48.57 -15.29
C LEU A 29 3.98 47.09 -15.61
N ALA A 30 3.30 46.87 -16.73
CA ALA A 30 2.69 45.63 -17.17
C ALA A 30 3.64 44.77 -18.01
N LEU A 31 3.51 43.43 -17.92
CA LEU A 31 3.37 42.48 -19.04
C LEU A 31 3.25 41.05 -18.45
N GLY A 32 2.26 40.29 -18.93
CA GLY A 32 1.71 39.12 -18.24
C GLY A 32 2.33 37.75 -18.56
N VAL A 33 2.13 36.82 -17.63
CA VAL A 33 2.19 35.35 -17.76
C VAL A 33 1.19 34.76 -16.75
N PRO A 34 0.26 33.85 -17.11
CA PRO A 34 -0.64 33.25 -16.14
C PRO A 34 0.03 32.10 -15.37
N ALA A 35 0.07 32.29 -14.04
CA ALA A 35 -0.03 31.33 -12.93
C ALA A 35 0.37 29.85 -13.18
N LEU A 36 1.59 29.49 -12.77
CA LEU A 36 1.90 28.18 -12.19
C LEU A 36 1.41 28.17 -10.73
N ALA A 37 0.46 27.30 -10.42
CA ALA A 37 0.19 26.89 -9.05
C ALA A 37 -0.34 25.45 -9.06
N VAL A 38 0.59 24.49 -9.09
CA VAL A 38 0.35 23.10 -8.67
C VAL A 38 1.39 22.82 -7.61
N VAL A 39 0.94 22.76 -6.36
CA VAL A 39 1.76 22.37 -5.22
C VAL A 39 1.90 20.85 -5.29
N ALA A 40 3.08 20.40 -5.69
CA ALA A 40 3.58 19.07 -5.39
C ALA A 40 3.80 19.00 -3.88
N ALA A 41 3.09 18.11 -3.20
CA ALA A 41 3.48 17.67 -1.88
C ALA A 41 4.70 16.74 -2.02
N ALA A 42 5.77 17.13 -1.34
CA ALA A 42 7.01 16.38 -1.01
C ALA A 42 8.30 16.93 -1.63
N VAL A 43 8.70 18.14 -1.21
CA VAL A 43 10.13 18.49 -1.12
C VAL A 43 10.35 19.23 0.19
N ALA A 44 10.84 18.52 1.21
CA ALA A 44 11.35 19.14 2.43
C ALA A 44 12.74 19.73 2.13
N VAL A 45 12.79 21.02 1.77
CA VAL A 45 14.05 21.78 1.81
C VAL A 45 14.32 22.16 3.27
N VAL A 46 15.23 21.43 3.91
CA VAL A 46 15.71 21.78 5.26
C VAL A 46 16.66 22.95 5.14
N ALA A 47 16.17 24.16 5.42
CA ALA A 47 17.04 25.30 5.69
C ALA A 47 17.51 25.22 7.16
N SER A 48 18.76 24.82 7.36
CA SER A 48 19.42 24.75 8.66
C SER A 48 19.72 26.16 9.19
N VAL A 49 18.80 26.76 9.94
CA VAL A 49 19.13 27.91 10.80
C VAL A 49 19.46 27.36 12.19
N ALA A 50 20.74 27.40 12.55
CA ALA A 50 21.20 27.02 13.88
C ALA A 50 20.69 28.07 14.89
N VAL A 51 19.62 27.74 15.62
CA VAL A 51 19.21 28.46 16.83
C VAL A 51 19.55 27.55 18.01
N GLN A 52 20.61 27.93 18.71
CA GLN A 52 21.02 27.29 19.96
C GLN A 52 19.97 27.60 21.05
N GLY A 53 19.45 26.56 21.70
CA GLY A 53 19.09 26.62 23.12
C GLY A 53 17.64 26.92 23.53
N ASP A 54 16.63 26.27 22.94
CA ASP A 54 15.29 26.25 23.55
C ASP A 54 14.73 24.81 23.69
N PRO A 55 14.64 24.26 24.93
CA PRO A 55 14.11 22.92 25.20
C PRO A 55 12.65 22.72 24.73
N GLN A 56 11.88 23.81 24.56
CA GLN A 56 10.48 23.77 24.16
C GLN A 56 10.28 23.56 22.65
N LEU A 57 11.26 23.95 21.82
CA LEU A 57 11.25 23.68 20.37
C LEU A 57 11.62 22.22 20.06
N ALA A 58 12.46 21.58 20.88
CA ALA A 58 12.76 20.15 20.79
C ALA A 58 11.56 19.26 21.16
N ALA A 59 10.71 19.70 22.11
CA ALA A 59 9.48 19.01 22.46
C ALA A 59 8.42 19.09 21.34
N ASN A 60 8.36 20.19 20.58
CA ASN A 60 7.42 20.37 19.47
C ASN A 60 7.85 19.68 18.16
N GLN A 61 9.11 19.24 18.03
CA GLN A 61 9.55 18.36 16.95
C GLN A 61 9.20 16.88 17.19
N ALA A 62 8.77 16.51 18.40
CA ALA A 62 8.43 15.13 18.76
C ALA A 62 7.04 14.68 18.25
N ASP A 63 6.22 15.60 17.73
CA ASP A 63 4.86 15.35 17.25
C ASP A 63 4.72 15.36 15.71
N ILE A 64 5.81 15.58 14.96
CA ILE A 64 5.77 15.35 13.51
C ILE A 64 5.94 13.85 13.29
N ALA A 65 4.89 13.20 12.78
CA ALA A 65 4.96 11.82 12.31
C ALA A 65 6.13 11.72 11.33
N ASN A 66 7.17 10.95 11.69
CA ASN A 66 8.27 10.69 10.79
C ASN A 66 7.77 9.82 9.62
N PRO A 67 7.85 10.30 8.37
CA PRO A 67 7.45 9.51 7.21
C PRO A 67 8.43 8.38 6.90
N ASP A 68 9.62 8.36 7.50
CA ASP A 68 10.70 7.43 7.20
C ASP A 68 11.02 6.53 8.40
N CYS A 69 10.51 5.31 8.39
CA CYS A 69 10.69 4.35 9.47
C CYS A 69 11.72 3.26 9.13
N THR A 70 12.18 2.58 10.18
CA THR A 70 13.05 1.41 10.11
C THR A 70 12.38 0.23 10.75
N LEU A 71 12.33 -0.89 10.04
CA LEU A 71 11.83 -2.16 10.53
C LEU A 71 12.98 -3.14 10.78
N GLN A 72 13.10 -3.59 12.02
CA GLN A 72 14.05 -4.62 12.40
C GLN A 72 13.50 -6.00 12.03
N VAL A 73 14.16 -6.65 11.08
CA VAL A 73 13.93 -8.04 10.69
C VAL A 73 14.54 -8.97 11.74
N PRO A 74 13.77 -9.94 12.27
CA PRO A 74 14.26 -10.88 13.28
C PRO A 74 15.24 -11.87 12.67
N ALA A 75 16.09 -12.47 13.51
CA ALA A 75 17.02 -13.51 13.07
C ALA A 75 16.31 -14.73 12.51
N ASN A 76 16.84 -15.29 11.42
CA ASN A 76 16.28 -16.41 10.67
C ASN A 76 14.82 -16.17 10.26
N PRO A 77 14.51 -15.09 9.54
CA PRO A 77 13.13 -14.63 9.32
C PRO A 77 12.27 -15.66 8.57
N LEU A 78 12.88 -16.55 7.79
CA LEU A 78 12.20 -17.61 7.04
C LEU A 78 11.85 -18.85 7.88
N SER A 79 12.26 -18.91 9.15
CA SER A 79 11.97 -20.03 10.05
C SER A 79 10.66 -19.82 10.82
N ALA A 80 10.06 -20.90 11.34
CA ALA A 80 8.86 -20.79 12.18
C ALA A 80 9.06 -19.85 13.39
N LYS A 81 10.25 -19.91 14.02
CA LYS A 81 10.61 -19.01 15.12
C LYS A 81 10.79 -17.57 14.65
N GLY A 82 11.43 -17.36 13.49
CA GLY A 82 11.61 -16.04 12.90
C GLY A 82 10.27 -15.37 12.57
N LEU A 83 9.37 -16.09 11.89
CA LEU A 83 8.01 -15.63 11.59
C LEU A 83 7.22 -15.28 12.86
N ALA A 84 7.33 -16.06 13.94
CA ALA A 84 6.66 -15.75 15.21
C ALA A 84 7.37 -14.67 16.06
N THR A 85 8.58 -14.26 15.69
CA THR A 85 9.28 -13.19 16.40
C THR A 85 8.79 -11.84 15.89
N PRO A 86 8.30 -10.94 16.76
CA PRO A 86 7.83 -9.64 16.31
C PRO A 86 8.93 -8.85 15.60
N TYR A 87 8.56 -8.24 14.47
CA TYR A 87 9.35 -7.24 13.79
C TYR A 87 9.22 -5.93 14.56
N VAL A 88 10.31 -5.19 14.69
CA VAL A 88 10.35 -4.01 15.56
C VAL A 88 10.42 -2.73 14.74
N LEU A 89 9.33 -1.96 14.75
CA LEU A 89 9.23 -0.65 14.12
C LEU A 89 9.95 0.41 14.96
N SER A 90 10.64 1.30 14.27
CA SER A 90 11.42 2.36 14.90
C SER A 90 11.77 3.47 13.93
N ALA A 91 12.42 4.51 14.43
CA ALA A 91 13.01 5.56 13.62
C ALA A 91 14.48 5.81 13.99
N ALA A 92 15.23 6.39 13.05
CA ALA A 92 16.53 7.01 13.35
C ALA A 92 16.37 8.45 13.89
N ARG A 93 15.31 9.16 13.48
CA ARG A 93 14.94 10.51 13.94
C ARG A 93 13.42 10.59 14.12
N GLY A 94 12.92 11.39 15.07
CA GLY A 94 11.48 11.46 15.35
C GLY A 94 10.89 10.13 15.87
N ARG A 95 9.56 10.00 15.82
CA ARG A 95 8.84 8.82 16.31
C ARG A 95 8.17 8.08 15.15
N CYS A 96 8.33 6.76 15.13
CA CYS A 96 7.48 5.85 14.38
C CYS A 96 6.63 5.09 15.39
N GLN A 97 5.33 5.02 15.13
CA GLN A 97 4.39 4.36 16.01
C GLN A 97 3.44 3.49 15.17
N GLU A 98 3.41 2.19 15.46
CA GLU A 98 2.63 1.21 14.71
C GLU A 98 1.13 1.51 14.80
N THR A 99 0.68 2.14 15.88
CA THR A 99 -0.72 2.56 16.07
C THR A 99 -1.09 3.88 15.39
N ASN A 100 -0.11 4.56 14.77
CA ASN A 100 -0.40 5.67 13.88
C ASN A 100 -0.65 5.12 12.47
N ALA A 101 -1.86 5.30 11.95
CA ALA A 101 -2.26 4.76 10.66
C ALA A 101 -1.38 5.23 9.50
N ASP A 102 -0.76 6.40 9.60
CA ASP A 102 0.15 6.97 8.58
C ASP A 102 1.60 6.46 8.72
N GLN A 103 1.86 5.55 9.67
CA GLN A 103 3.19 5.00 9.97
C GLN A 103 3.17 3.50 10.26
N SER A 104 2.03 2.83 10.13
CA SER A 104 1.93 1.38 10.38
C SER A 104 2.74 0.61 9.34
N ALA A 105 3.52 -0.37 9.79
CA ALA A 105 4.25 -1.30 8.93
C ALA A 105 3.64 -2.70 9.03
N PHE A 106 3.60 -3.41 7.91
CA PHE A 106 2.91 -4.68 7.79
C PHE A 106 3.85 -5.72 7.22
N VAL A 107 3.72 -6.97 7.68
CA VAL A 107 4.52 -8.09 7.20
C VAL A 107 3.58 -9.22 6.83
N GLN A 108 3.82 -9.86 5.69
CA GLN A 108 3.07 -11.02 5.25
C GLN A 108 4.00 -12.06 4.69
N ALA A 109 3.81 -13.31 5.10
CA ALA A 109 4.52 -14.45 4.56
C ALA A 109 3.56 -15.32 3.75
N THR A 110 4.03 -15.78 2.59
CA THR A 110 3.37 -16.86 1.85
C THR A 110 4.32 -18.06 1.82
N ILE A 111 3.79 -19.23 2.13
CA ILE A 111 4.53 -20.46 2.37
C ILE A 111 4.07 -21.52 1.38
N LEU A 112 5.01 -22.05 0.60
CA LEU A 112 4.80 -23.18 -0.29
C LEU A 112 5.29 -24.47 0.37
N ASP A 113 4.42 -25.47 0.42
CA ASP A 113 4.80 -26.85 0.68
C ASP A 113 5.33 -27.49 -0.62
N PRO A 114 6.64 -27.80 -0.74
CA PRO A 114 7.19 -28.39 -1.96
C PRO A 114 6.72 -29.82 -2.23
N ALA A 115 6.25 -30.54 -1.20
CA ALA A 115 5.77 -31.91 -1.36
C ALA A 115 4.41 -31.92 -2.08
N THR A 116 3.50 -31.03 -1.67
CA THR A 116 2.11 -31.02 -2.15
C THR A 116 1.80 -29.92 -3.15
N GLY A 117 2.61 -28.85 -3.21
CA GLY A 117 2.30 -27.63 -3.96
C GLY A 117 1.33 -26.70 -3.23
N LYS A 118 0.88 -27.04 -2.01
CA LYS A 118 -0.09 -26.24 -1.26
C LYS A 118 0.53 -24.93 -0.78
N LEU A 119 -0.22 -23.85 -0.92
CA LEU A 119 0.10 -22.54 -0.35
C LEU A 119 -0.60 -22.34 1.00
N SER A 120 0.03 -21.54 1.85
CA SER A 120 -0.51 -21.04 3.12
C SER A 120 0.05 -19.64 3.39
N VAL A 121 -0.63 -18.88 4.23
CA VAL A 121 -0.24 -17.51 4.62
C VAL A 121 0.14 -17.51 6.10
N TYR A 122 0.96 -16.55 6.50
CA TYR A 122 1.17 -16.21 7.90
C TYR A 122 1.47 -14.72 7.98
N ASP A 123 0.88 -14.02 8.95
CA ASP A 123 1.06 -12.58 9.12
C ASP A 123 1.97 -12.29 10.33
N PRO A 124 3.32 -12.15 10.17
CA PRO A 124 4.18 -11.78 11.28
C PRO A 124 3.76 -10.46 11.93
N LEU A 125 3.90 -10.37 13.25
CA LEU A 125 3.48 -9.19 13.99
C LEU A 125 4.54 -8.09 13.93
N VAL A 126 4.12 -6.84 13.74
CA VAL A 126 4.94 -5.65 13.98
C VAL A 126 4.59 -5.02 15.34
N ILE A 127 5.62 -4.57 16.06
CA ILE A 127 5.48 -3.84 17.32
C ILE A 127 6.43 -2.64 17.37
N ASP A 128 6.11 -1.66 18.22
CA ASP A 128 7.01 -0.53 18.47
C ASP A 128 8.27 -0.94 19.25
N ARG A 129 9.40 -0.27 18.97
CA ARG A 129 10.62 -0.40 19.78
C ARG A 129 10.34 -0.16 21.25
N GLY A 130 10.75 -1.12 22.09
CA GLY A 130 10.58 -1.08 23.54
C GLY A 130 9.19 -1.52 24.02
N SER A 131 8.26 -1.84 23.11
CA SER A 131 6.96 -2.40 23.46
C SER A 131 6.97 -3.93 23.50
N LYS A 132 5.85 -4.52 23.90
CA LYS A 132 5.58 -5.96 23.81
C LYS A 132 4.26 -6.16 23.04
N PRO A 133 4.08 -7.31 22.37
CA PRO A 133 2.78 -7.65 21.81
C PRO A 133 1.66 -7.57 22.85
N ALA A 134 0.45 -7.21 22.42
CA ALA A 134 -0.75 -7.36 23.25
C ALA A 134 -0.99 -8.84 23.58
N ILE A 135 -0.78 -9.70 22.57
CA ILE A 135 -0.79 -11.16 22.65
C ILE A 135 0.41 -11.66 21.84
N ALA A 136 1.18 -12.59 22.41
CA ALA A 136 2.33 -13.16 21.73
C ALA A 136 1.92 -13.89 20.41
N PRO A 137 2.67 -13.74 19.31
CA PRO A 137 2.39 -14.47 18.08
C PRO A 137 2.43 -15.98 18.28
N THR A 138 1.60 -16.70 17.51
CA THR A 138 1.59 -18.16 17.53
C THR A 138 2.57 -18.68 16.49
N PRO A 139 3.62 -19.46 16.86
CA PRO A 139 4.54 -20.01 15.87
C PRO A 139 3.82 -20.88 14.82
N PRO A 140 4.04 -20.64 13.52
CA PRO A 140 3.42 -21.46 12.49
C PRO A 140 4.05 -22.85 12.41
N ALA A 141 3.23 -23.87 12.13
CA ALA A 141 3.72 -25.20 11.79
C ALA A 141 4.11 -25.23 10.31
N LEU A 142 5.40 -25.09 10.01
CA LEU A 142 5.89 -25.10 8.63
C LEU A 142 6.02 -26.55 8.10
N PRO A 143 5.58 -26.81 6.85
CA PRO A 143 5.90 -28.05 6.16
C PRO A 143 7.42 -28.30 6.07
N ARG A 144 7.81 -29.57 5.96
CA ARG A 144 9.22 -29.92 5.78
C ARG A 144 9.72 -29.37 4.45
N GLY A 145 10.81 -28.60 4.50
CA GLY A 145 11.40 -27.97 3.31
C GLY A 145 10.57 -26.83 2.72
N ALA A 146 9.60 -26.29 3.49
CA ALA A 146 8.77 -25.19 3.04
C ALA A 146 9.59 -24.02 2.48
N VAL A 147 9.13 -23.46 1.37
CA VAL A 147 9.72 -22.25 0.78
C VAL A 147 8.88 -21.07 1.24
N VAL A 148 9.50 -20.16 1.98
CA VAL A 148 8.83 -18.99 2.58
C VAL A 148 9.24 -17.74 1.84
N GLY A 149 8.30 -17.01 1.26
CA GLY A 149 8.49 -15.62 0.84
C GLY A 149 7.88 -14.67 1.87
N ILE A 150 8.48 -13.49 2.06
CA ILE A 150 8.00 -12.45 2.98
C ILE A 150 7.92 -11.12 2.22
N TRP A 151 6.85 -10.36 2.41
CA TRP A 151 6.62 -9.03 1.84
C TRP A 151 6.29 -8.05 2.95
N PHE A 152 6.59 -6.77 2.70
CA PHE A 152 6.51 -5.70 3.70
C PHE A 152 5.79 -4.49 3.16
N GLY A 153 4.65 -4.13 3.76
CA GLY A 153 3.92 -2.89 3.49
C GLY A 153 4.17 -1.81 4.52
N PHE A 154 3.99 -0.55 4.14
CA PHE A 154 4.15 0.59 5.03
C PHE A 154 3.25 1.74 4.58
N ASN A 155 2.55 2.37 5.52
CA ASN A 155 1.64 3.49 5.21
C ASN A 155 2.32 4.87 5.22
N GLY A 156 3.58 4.94 5.63
CA GLY A 156 4.37 6.17 5.55
C GLY A 156 5.05 6.32 4.18
N THR A 157 6.17 7.02 4.11
CA THR A 157 6.90 7.23 2.85
C THR A 157 7.98 6.18 2.62
N ASN A 158 8.93 6.03 3.55
CA ASN A 158 10.04 5.08 3.38
C ASN A 158 10.14 4.09 4.53
N LEU A 159 10.17 2.80 4.21
CA LEU A 159 10.50 1.74 5.15
C LEU A 159 11.90 1.18 4.85
N THR A 160 12.82 1.37 5.78
CA THR A 160 14.16 0.76 5.71
C THR A 160 14.22 -0.53 6.52
N LEU A 161 14.66 -1.63 5.90
CA LEU A 161 14.89 -2.89 6.60
C LEU A 161 16.29 -2.93 7.23
N ARG A 162 16.38 -3.44 8.46
CA ARG A 162 17.64 -3.69 9.20
C ARG A 162 17.58 -5.03 9.92
N GLY A 163 18.72 -5.53 10.40
CA GLY A 163 18.79 -6.82 11.08
C GLY A 163 19.24 -7.95 10.16
N ASP A 164 18.55 -9.09 10.23
CA ASP A 164 18.83 -10.24 9.37
C ASP A 164 18.19 -10.05 7.98
N THR A 165 18.77 -9.15 7.20
CA THR A 165 18.27 -8.77 5.87
C THR A 165 18.96 -9.53 4.74
N GLY A 166 19.71 -10.60 5.03
CA GLY A 166 20.55 -11.29 4.04
C GLY A 166 19.77 -11.92 2.88
N THR A 167 18.47 -12.15 3.06
CA THR A 167 17.55 -12.66 2.01
C THR A 167 16.61 -11.59 1.47
N CYS A 168 16.79 -10.34 1.90
CA CYS A 168 15.85 -9.26 1.66
C CYS A 168 16.33 -8.27 0.61
N VAL A 169 15.39 -7.73 -0.16
CA VAL A 169 15.60 -6.65 -1.12
C VAL A 169 14.62 -5.55 -0.75
N ASN A 170 15.16 -4.37 -0.46
CA ASN A 170 14.41 -3.18 -0.05
C ASN A 170 14.61 -2.03 -1.03
N GLY A 171 15.36 -2.25 -2.12
CA GLY A 171 15.74 -1.24 -3.09
C GLY A 171 17.06 -1.62 -3.74
N ASP A 172 17.77 -0.62 -4.27
CA ASP A 172 19.14 -0.76 -4.75
C ASP A 172 20.11 0.12 -3.93
N HIS A 173 21.31 0.34 -4.43
CA HIS A 173 22.32 1.17 -3.77
C HIS A 173 21.98 2.67 -3.72
N THR A 174 20.99 3.12 -4.50
CA THR A 174 20.58 4.53 -4.61
C THR A 174 19.47 4.87 -3.63
N GLY A 175 18.67 3.88 -3.22
CA GLY A 175 17.63 4.08 -2.23
C GLY A 175 16.66 2.91 -2.14
N VAL A 176 15.79 2.98 -1.13
CA VAL A 176 14.72 2.00 -0.93
C VAL A 176 13.62 2.13 -2.00
N PHE A 177 12.73 1.15 -2.06
CA PHE A 177 11.52 1.24 -2.89
C PHE A 177 10.46 2.16 -2.30
N GLY A 178 10.59 2.62 -1.05
CA GLY A 178 9.58 3.42 -0.36
C GLY A 178 8.76 2.57 0.59
N GLN A 179 7.49 2.36 0.28
CA GLN A 179 6.50 1.57 1.03
C GLN A 179 6.63 0.05 0.89
N TYR A 180 7.56 -0.44 0.05
CA TYR A 180 7.68 -1.84 -0.36
C TYR A 180 9.05 -2.46 -0.10
N ALA A 181 9.05 -3.74 0.29
CA ALA A 181 10.23 -4.59 0.34
C ALA A 181 9.80 -6.06 0.35
N TYR A 182 10.77 -6.97 0.18
CA TYR A 182 10.54 -8.41 0.32
C TYR A 182 11.77 -9.14 0.85
N CYS A 183 11.57 -10.35 1.37
CA CYS A 183 12.61 -11.34 1.60
C CYS A 183 12.26 -12.65 0.89
N ASN A 184 13.23 -13.23 0.19
CA ASN A 184 13.12 -14.54 -0.45
C ASN A 184 11.99 -14.67 -1.51
N ALA A 185 11.53 -13.56 -2.11
CA ALA A 185 10.48 -13.59 -3.14
C ALA A 185 10.92 -14.37 -4.39
N GLN A 186 12.13 -14.16 -4.92
CA GLN A 186 12.60 -14.84 -6.12
C GLN A 186 12.65 -16.37 -5.95
N PRO A 187 13.27 -16.93 -4.88
CA PRO A 187 13.20 -18.38 -4.66
C PRO A 187 11.78 -18.90 -4.43
N PHE A 188 10.92 -18.13 -3.75
CA PHE A 188 9.51 -18.49 -3.56
C PHE A 188 8.78 -18.60 -4.90
N PHE A 189 8.79 -17.57 -5.74
CA PHE A 189 8.08 -17.57 -7.02
C PHE A 189 8.66 -18.60 -7.99
N ALA A 190 9.98 -18.80 -8.00
CA ALA A 190 10.59 -19.88 -8.78
C ALA A 190 10.06 -21.25 -8.36
N ALA A 191 9.95 -21.52 -7.06
CA ALA A 191 9.40 -22.78 -6.55
C ALA A 191 7.90 -22.93 -6.86
N ALA A 192 7.12 -21.86 -6.72
CA ALA A 192 5.69 -21.84 -7.03
C ALA A 192 5.45 -22.06 -8.54
N ASN A 193 6.16 -21.36 -9.41
CA ASN A 193 6.06 -21.50 -10.87
C ASN A 193 6.51 -22.89 -11.35
N ASN A 194 7.53 -23.49 -10.72
CA ASN A 194 7.88 -24.90 -10.96
C ASN A 194 6.76 -25.85 -10.51
N ALA A 195 6.10 -25.58 -9.37
CA ALA A 195 4.95 -26.36 -8.93
C ALA A 195 3.75 -26.21 -9.86
N ILE A 196 3.52 -25.02 -10.45
CA ILE A 196 2.49 -24.77 -11.46
C ILE A 196 2.79 -25.54 -12.75
N ALA A 197 4.02 -25.42 -13.28
CA ALA A 197 4.45 -26.16 -14.46
C ALA A 197 4.35 -27.67 -14.27
N GLY A 198 4.68 -28.16 -13.06
CA GLY A 198 4.53 -29.54 -12.64
C GLY A 198 3.11 -29.95 -12.23
N LYS A 199 2.11 -29.06 -12.35
CA LYS A 199 0.69 -29.28 -11.99
C LYS A 199 0.44 -29.67 -10.52
N LYS A 200 1.40 -29.42 -9.63
CA LYS A 200 1.24 -29.59 -8.17
C LYS A 200 0.49 -28.42 -7.54
N LEU A 201 0.74 -27.21 -8.03
CA LEU A 201 0.02 -26.00 -7.65
C LEU A 201 -0.92 -25.62 -8.81
N VAL A 202 -2.21 -25.55 -8.54
CA VAL A 202 -3.21 -25.11 -9.52
C VAL A 202 -3.70 -23.73 -9.12
N ILE A 203 -3.37 -22.73 -9.93
CA ILE A 203 -3.88 -21.37 -9.75
C ILE A 203 -5.35 -21.33 -10.17
N PRO A 204 -6.28 -20.82 -9.36
CA PRO A 204 -7.69 -20.75 -9.73
C PRO A 204 -7.90 -19.88 -10.97
N PRO A 205 -8.89 -20.18 -11.83
CA PRO A 205 -9.26 -19.29 -12.91
C PRO A 205 -9.81 -17.97 -12.36
N LEU A 206 -9.75 -16.90 -13.17
CA LEU A 206 -10.48 -15.67 -12.85
C LEU A 206 -11.97 -15.92 -12.95
N GLY A 207 -12.74 -15.30 -12.05
CA GLY A 207 -14.18 -15.25 -12.16
C GLY A 207 -14.65 -14.35 -13.30
N THR A 208 -15.97 -14.25 -13.45
CA THR A 208 -16.61 -13.22 -14.30
C THR A 208 -17.33 -12.24 -13.39
N GLY A 209 -17.01 -10.95 -13.52
CA GLY A 209 -17.64 -9.90 -12.76
C GLY A 209 -19.08 -9.63 -13.18
N LYS A 210 -19.82 -8.87 -12.37
CA LYS A 210 -21.18 -8.38 -12.67
C LYS A 210 -21.25 -7.50 -13.93
N ASP A 211 -20.11 -7.01 -14.39
CA ASP A 211 -19.93 -6.28 -15.65
C ASP A 211 -19.85 -7.19 -16.89
N GLY A 212 -19.75 -8.52 -16.70
CA GLY A 212 -19.58 -9.51 -17.75
C GLY A 212 -18.14 -9.64 -18.27
N ARG A 213 -17.16 -9.01 -17.61
CA ARG A 213 -15.74 -9.14 -17.94
C ARG A 213 -15.06 -10.12 -16.98
N PRO A 214 -13.86 -10.64 -17.31
CA PRO A 214 -13.02 -11.28 -16.32
C PRO A 214 -12.83 -10.38 -15.09
N CYS A 215 -12.82 -11.00 -13.91
CA CYS A 215 -12.41 -10.35 -12.67
C CYS A 215 -11.01 -9.75 -12.83
N MET A 216 -10.78 -8.59 -12.20
CA MET A 216 -9.49 -7.92 -12.28
C MET A 216 -8.41 -8.74 -11.56
N THR A 217 -7.16 -8.41 -11.86
CA THR A 217 -5.99 -8.85 -11.09
C THR A 217 -5.15 -7.62 -10.75
N THR A 218 -4.09 -7.80 -9.97
CA THR A 218 -3.08 -6.75 -9.68
C THR A 218 -2.38 -6.19 -10.94
N ARG A 219 -2.60 -6.80 -12.10
CA ARG A 219 -2.02 -6.40 -13.39
C ARG A 219 -3.08 -5.95 -14.40
N ASP A 220 -4.31 -5.66 -13.97
CA ASP A 220 -5.37 -5.08 -14.81
C ASP A 220 -5.32 -3.55 -14.76
N PHE A 221 -5.28 -2.89 -15.92
CA PHE A 221 -5.22 -1.43 -16.00
C PHE A 221 -6.40 -0.70 -15.34
N GLY A 222 -7.52 -1.37 -15.06
CA GLY A 222 -8.64 -0.81 -14.31
C GLY A 222 -8.44 -0.76 -12.79
N LEU A 223 -7.44 -1.47 -12.26
CA LEU A 223 -7.07 -1.52 -10.86
C LEU A 223 -5.81 -0.70 -10.56
N VAL A 224 -4.77 -0.86 -11.37
CA VAL A 224 -3.43 -0.29 -11.14
C VAL A 224 -3.43 1.23 -11.06
N ASP A 225 -2.51 1.78 -10.27
CA ASP A 225 -2.21 3.22 -10.22
C ASP A 225 -0.72 3.50 -10.56
N GLN A 226 -0.12 4.54 -9.96
CA GLN A 226 1.27 4.93 -10.20
C GLN A 226 2.31 3.98 -9.62
N ASP A 227 1.95 3.17 -8.62
CA ASP A 227 2.85 2.33 -7.83
C ASP A 227 2.29 0.90 -7.64
N GLN A 228 1.82 0.31 -8.75
CA GLN A 228 1.14 -0.99 -8.78
C GLN A 228 1.88 -2.15 -8.10
N SER A 229 1.10 -3.17 -7.70
CA SER A 229 1.61 -4.39 -7.05
C SER A 229 2.25 -4.15 -5.68
N ASP A 230 1.77 -3.14 -4.96
CA ASP A 230 2.05 -2.89 -3.55
C ASP A 230 0.76 -2.89 -2.69
N ASN A 231 0.78 -3.06 -1.38
CA ASN A 231 1.61 -4.05 -0.72
C ASN A 231 0.80 -5.18 -0.10
N VAL A 232 0.97 -5.51 1.17
CA VAL A 232 0.40 -6.72 1.75
C VAL A 232 -1.05 -6.55 2.21
N THR A 233 -1.77 -7.66 2.39
CA THR A 233 -3.16 -7.65 2.86
C THR A 233 -3.30 -7.88 4.36
N THR A 234 -2.16 -7.98 5.07
CA THR A 234 -2.09 -8.14 6.53
C THR A 234 -2.87 -7.05 7.26
N THR A 235 -3.57 -7.47 8.31
CA THR A 235 -4.17 -6.54 9.28
C THR A 235 -3.78 -6.92 10.70
N TYR A 236 -3.77 -5.93 11.59
CA TYR A 236 -3.52 -6.13 13.01
C TYR A 236 -4.65 -5.60 13.89
N LEU A 237 -4.71 -6.10 15.12
CA LEU A 237 -5.60 -5.63 16.17
C LEU A 237 -4.84 -4.67 17.08
N GLN A 238 -5.39 -3.48 17.28
CA GLN A 238 -4.90 -2.56 18.30
C GLN A 238 -5.70 -2.75 19.61
N ALA A 239 -5.02 -3.21 20.65
CA ALA A 239 -5.59 -3.32 21.98
C ALA A 239 -5.85 -1.93 22.60
N ARG A 240 -6.71 -1.88 23.63
CA ARG A 240 -7.10 -0.63 24.30
C ARG A 240 -5.93 0.13 24.94
N ASP A 241 -4.87 -0.58 25.30
CA ASP A 241 -3.64 -0.03 25.88
C ASP A 241 -2.60 0.39 24.82
N GLY A 242 -2.98 0.37 23.54
CA GLY A 242 -2.12 0.77 22.42
C GLY A 242 -1.15 -0.31 21.96
N ARG A 243 -1.13 -1.51 22.55
CA ARG A 243 -0.33 -2.64 22.05
C ARG A 243 -1.01 -3.32 20.87
N VAL A 244 -0.23 -4.01 20.04
CA VAL A 244 -0.69 -4.64 18.80
C VAL A 244 -0.67 -6.17 18.91
N ALA A 245 -1.59 -6.86 18.25
CA ALA A 245 -1.63 -8.32 18.10
C ALA A 245 -2.04 -8.73 16.68
N GLN A 246 -1.68 -9.97 16.28
CA GLN A 246 -2.14 -10.55 15.00
C GLN A 246 -3.67 -10.59 14.93
N ASP A 247 -4.26 -10.33 13.75
CA ASP A 247 -5.71 -10.40 13.52
C ASP A 247 -6.21 -11.85 13.35
N THR A 248 -6.26 -12.56 14.47
CA THR A 248 -6.83 -13.92 14.53
C THR A 248 -8.15 -13.94 15.29
N PRO A 249 -9.08 -14.87 15.01
CA PRO A 249 -10.32 -15.02 15.80
C PRO A 249 -10.05 -15.25 17.29
N ALA A 250 -8.97 -15.94 17.62
CA ALA A 250 -8.55 -16.16 19.01
C ALA A 250 -8.16 -14.85 19.68
N ASN A 251 -7.41 -13.98 19.00
CA ASN A 251 -7.00 -12.68 19.51
C ASN A 251 -8.17 -11.70 19.56
N GLU A 252 -9.03 -11.66 18.55
CA GLU A 252 -10.26 -10.86 18.58
C GLU A 252 -11.14 -11.23 19.78
N SER A 253 -11.26 -12.52 20.09
CA SER A 253 -12.01 -12.99 21.26
C SER A 253 -11.33 -12.58 22.57
N LYS A 254 -10.02 -12.79 22.71
CA LYS A 254 -9.25 -12.42 23.91
C LYS A 254 -9.25 -10.91 24.19
N LEU A 255 -9.18 -10.09 23.14
CA LEU A 255 -9.23 -8.62 23.24
C LEU A 255 -10.66 -8.07 23.31
N GLY A 256 -11.68 -8.92 23.25
CA GLY A 256 -13.08 -8.51 23.37
C GLY A 256 -13.65 -7.77 22.16
N PHE A 257 -13.02 -7.88 20.98
CA PHE A 257 -13.45 -7.20 19.76
C PHE A 257 -14.86 -7.62 19.31
N ARG A 258 -15.28 -8.85 19.63
CA ARG A 258 -16.65 -9.34 19.37
C ARG A 258 -17.74 -8.50 20.04
N LYS A 259 -17.43 -7.79 21.12
CA LYS A 259 -18.37 -6.94 21.87
C LYS A 259 -18.34 -5.48 21.42
N VAL A 260 -17.47 -5.13 20.47
CA VAL A 260 -17.28 -3.78 19.95
C VAL A 260 -17.93 -3.68 18.57
N ARG A 261 -18.62 -2.56 18.29
CA ARG A 261 -19.23 -2.32 16.97
C ARG A 261 -18.12 -2.35 15.91
N ALA A 262 -18.37 -3.00 14.77
CA ALA A 262 -17.37 -3.20 13.72
C ALA A 262 -16.62 -1.90 13.35
N LYS A 263 -17.36 -0.80 13.14
CA LYS A 263 -16.82 0.54 12.82
C LYS A 263 -15.96 1.20 13.90
N THR A 264 -15.90 0.62 15.10
CA THR A 264 -15.11 1.13 16.24
C THR A 264 -14.00 0.16 16.65
N ARG A 265 -13.84 -0.95 15.92
CA ARG A 265 -12.70 -1.85 16.11
C ARG A 265 -11.47 -1.13 15.58
N ALA A 266 -10.48 -0.92 16.45
CA ALA A 266 -9.19 -0.39 16.05
C ALA A 266 -8.41 -1.52 15.35
N LYS A 267 -8.57 -1.60 14.03
CA LYS A 267 -7.77 -2.47 13.16
C LYS A 267 -6.81 -1.59 12.38
N LEU A 268 -5.57 -2.06 12.28
CA LEU A 268 -4.55 -1.47 11.43
C LEU A 268 -4.57 -2.23 10.12
N SER A 269 -4.56 -1.50 9.01
CA SER A 269 -4.56 -2.06 7.65
C SER A 269 -3.60 -1.28 6.77
N ASN A 270 -3.03 -1.97 5.80
CA ASN A 270 -2.18 -1.35 4.80
C ASN A 270 -3.03 -0.73 3.68
N GLY A 271 -2.69 0.49 3.26
CA GLY A 271 -3.17 1.04 2.00
C GLY A 271 -2.46 0.32 0.86
N SER A 272 -3.12 -0.67 0.25
CA SER A 272 -2.52 -1.58 -0.72
C SER A 272 -3.46 -1.82 -1.91
N ASP A 273 -2.89 -2.02 -3.09
CA ASP A 273 -3.54 -2.48 -4.31
C ASP A 273 -4.11 -3.89 -4.18
N ASN A 274 -3.41 -4.79 -3.48
CA ASN A 274 -3.93 -6.11 -3.13
C ASN A 274 -5.16 -5.98 -2.22
N VAL A 275 -5.11 -5.12 -1.20
CA VAL A 275 -6.29 -4.84 -0.37
C VAL A 275 -7.41 -4.19 -1.18
N LEU A 276 -7.08 -3.26 -2.09
CA LEU A 276 -8.03 -2.62 -3.00
C LEU A 276 -8.73 -3.65 -3.87
N LEU A 277 -7.98 -4.60 -4.43
CA LEU A 277 -8.52 -5.71 -5.21
C LEU A 277 -9.44 -6.56 -4.34
N ASP A 278 -8.91 -7.15 -3.27
CA ASP A 278 -9.57 -8.22 -2.52
C ASP A 278 -10.77 -7.76 -1.70
N ALA A 279 -10.64 -6.61 -1.05
CA ALA A 279 -11.62 -6.14 -0.07
C ALA A 279 -12.63 -5.16 -0.65
N PHE A 280 -12.36 -4.58 -1.83
CA PHE A 280 -13.20 -3.53 -2.41
C PHE A 280 -13.64 -3.81 -3.85
N VAL A 281 -12.71 -3.98 -4.78
CA VAL A 281 -13.03 -4.16 -6.21
C VAL A 281 -13.72 -5.51 -6.44
N ASP A 282 -13.14 -6.60 -5.94
CA ASP A 282 -13.72 -7.92 -6.11
C ASP A 282 -15.12 -8.03 -5.53
N PRO A 283 -15.38 -7.64 -4.26
CA PRO A 283 -16.74 -7.64 -3.71
C PRO A 283 -17.73 -6.75 -4.48
N ALA A 284 -17.30 -5.57 -4.94
CA ALA A 284 -18.15 -4.68 -5.74
C ALA A 284 -18.59 -5.38 -7.03
N LEU A 285 -17.65 -6.06 -7.70
CA LEU A 285 -17.88 -6.78 -8.95
C LEU A 285 -18.43 -8.21 -8.75
N GLY A 286 -18.56 -8.70 -7.53
CA GLY A 286 -19.01 -10.08 -7.26
C GLY A 286 -17.96 -11.15 -7.57
N CYS A 287 -16.70 -10.75 -7.64
CA CYS A 287 -15.55 -11.62 -7.80
C CYS A 287 -15.13 -12.23 -6.45
N THR A 288 -14.39 -13.34 -6.52
CA THR A 288 -13.90 -14.06 -5.35
C THR A 288 -12.37 -14.02 -5.36
N PRO A 289 -11.73 -13.43 -4.33
CA PRO A 289 -10.29 -13.38 -4.22
C PRO A 289 -9.64 -14.76 -4.13
N TYR A 290 -8.37 -14.86 -4.53
CA TYR A 290 -7.60 -16.08 -4.34
C TYR A 290 -7.06 -16.16 -2.90
N THR A 291 -7.57 -17.13 -2.14
CA THR A 291 -7.21 -17.28 -0.72
C THR A 291 -6.42 -18.55 -0.44
N ALA A 292 -5.62 -18.52 0.63
CA ALA A 292 -5.05 -19.70 1.27
C ALA A 292 -5.26 -19.66 2.80
N ALA A 293 -5.02 -20.80 3.46
CA ALA A 293 -5.15 -20.89 4.91
C ALA A 293 -4.03 -20.11 5.60
N ASP A 294 -4.39 -19.20 6.50
CA ASP A 294 -3.47 -18.56 7.43
C ASP A 294 -3.08 -19.53 8.56
N LEU A 295 -1.78 -19.73 8.77
CA LEU A 295 -1.25 -20.70 9.72
C LEU A 295 -1.43 -20.27 11.20
N ALA A 296 -1.69 -18.99 11.46
CA ALA A 296 -1.95 -18.49 12.81
C ALA A 296 -3.44 -18.60 13.21
N SER A 297 -4.35 -18.36 12.27
CA SER A 297 -5.79 -18.24 12.51
C SER A 297 -6.63 -19.39 11.97
N GLY A 298 -6.12 -20.15 11.00
CA GLY A 298 -6.86 -21.16 10.24
C GLY A 298 -7.89 -20.60 9.26
N ARG A 299 -8.01 -19.26 9.14
CA ARG A 299 -8.93 -18.62 8.18
C ARG A 299 -8.37 -18.70 6.77
N GLN A 300 -9.27 -18.65 5.78
CA GLN A 300 -8.87 -18.31 4.42
C GLN A 300 -8.61 -16.80 4.35
N VAL A 301 -7.43 -16.41 3.89
CA VAL A 301 -6.99 -15.03 3.71
C VAL A 301 -6.29 -14.89 2.36
N THR A 302 -6.17 -13.67 1.87
CA THR A 302 -5.41 -13.35 0.66
C THR A 302 -3.96 -13.02 1.02
N SER A 303 -3.12 -12.85 0.02
CA SER A 303 -1.77 -12.30 0.18
C SER A 303 -1.26 -11.76 -1.14
N LEU A 304 -0.34 -10.80 -1.08
CA LEU A 304 0.29 -10.24 -2.28
C LEU A 304 0.81 -11.35 -3.21
N ALA A 305 1.44 -12.39 -2.66
CA ALA A 305 1.99 -13.47 -3.49
C ALA A 305 0.91 -14.36 -4.12
N LEU A 306 -0.26 -14.52 -3.49
CA LEU A 306 -1.40 -15.22 -4.10
C LEU A 306 -1.92 -14.41 -5.30
N ASP A 307 -2.11 -13.12 -5.10
CA ASP A 307 -2.64 -12.21 -6.13
C ASP A 307 -1.67 -12.10 -7.31
N GLU A 308 -0.37 -11.98 -7.06
CA GLU A 308 0.66 -11.96 -8.10
C GLU A 308 0.77 -13.29 -8.86
N LEU A 309 0.67 -14.44 -8.18
CA LEU A 309 0.62 -15.74 -8.87
C LEU A 309 -0.62 -15.87 -9.76
N GLN A 310 -1.77 -15.36 -9.31
CA GLN A 310 -2.99 -15.35 -10.11
C GLN A 310 -2.84 -14.42 -11.31
N ALA A 311 -2.33 -13.21 -11.10
CA ALA A 311 -2.10 -12.23 -12.15
C ALA A 311 -1.10 -12.75 -13.20
N ALA A 312 0.04 -13.29 -12.78
CA ALA A 312 1.06 -13.86 -13.65
C ALA A 312 0.53 -15.02 -14.51
N THR A 313 -0.37 -15.84 -13.95
CA THR A 313 -0.90 -17.02 -14.64
C THR A 313 -2.13 -16.73 -15.50
N ARG A 314 -2.95 -15.75 -15.11
CA ARG A 314 -4.33 -15.60 -15.63
C ARG A 314 -4.63 -14.26 -16.29
N GLN A 315 -3.86 -13.19 -16.03
CA GLN A 315 -4.11 -11.90 -16.66
C GLN A 315 -3.83 -11.99 -18.17
N ALA A 316 -4.82 -11.59 -18.97
CA ALA A 316 -4.66 -11.46 -20.41
C ALA A 316 -4.13 -10.07 -20.79
N ALA A 317 -3.56 -9.95 -21.99
CA ALA A 317 -3.13 -8.66 -22.51
C ALA A 317 -4.31 -7.67 -22.66
N PRO A 318 -4.09 -6.36 -22.39
CA PRO A 318 -2.83 -5.77 -21.94
C PRO A 318 -2.54 -6.05 -20.45
N ILE A 319 -1.30 -6.41 -20.15
CA ILE A 319 -0.83 -6.72 -18.78
C ILE A 319 -0.09 -5.49 -18.26
N ALA A 320 -0.54 -4.95 -17.12
CA ALA A 320 0.14 -3.86 -16.45
C ALA A 320 1.36 -4.39 -15.69
N LEU A 321 2.55 -3.99 -16.13
CA LEU A 321 3.83 -4.34 -15.49
C LEU A 321 4.49 -3.05 -15.01
N VAL A 322 5.07 -3.08 -13.81
CA VAL A 322 5.70 -1.92 -13.14
C VAL A 322 6.62 -1.17 -14.11
N PRO A 323 6.29 0.07 -14.51
CA PRO A 323 7.06 0.80 -15.51
C PRO A 323 8.28 1.49 -14.89
N THR A 324 9.25 1.93 -15.71
CA THR A 324 10.49 2.55 -15.18
C THR A 324 10.31 3.96 -14.62
N ASN A 325 9.15 4.58 -14.83
CA ASN A 325 8.75 5.87 -14.25
C ASN A 325 7.84 5.70 -13.02
N ASP A 326 7.64 4.48 -12.53
CA ASP A 326 6.97 4.23 -11.26
C ASP A 326 7.78 4.89 -10.11
N PRO A 327 7.13 5.68 -9.23
CA PRO A 327 7.80 6.42 -8.15
C PRO A 327 8.66 5.54 -7.22
N MET A 328 8.27 4.28 -7.04
CA MET A 328 8.93 3.31 -6.15
C MET A 328 10.25 2.80 -6.75
N VAL A 329 10.45 2.94 -8.05
CA VAL A 329 11.63 2.44 -8.78
C VAL A 329 12.47 3.54 -9.41
N LEU A 330 12.16 4.80 -9.11
CA LEU A 330 13.02 5.93 -9.46
C LEU A 330 14.32 5.95 -8.63
N ASP A 331 15.39 6.39 -9.27
CA ASP A 331 16.62 6.87 -8.62
C ASP A 331 16.54 8.40 -8.56
N GLY A 332 16.06 8.92 -7.43
CA GLY A 332 15.65 10.31 -7.31
C GLY A 332 14.51 10.63 -8.28
N THR A 333 14.81 11.39 -9.34
CA THR A 333 13.84 11.73 -10.40
C THR A 333 14.11 11.01 -11.72
N LYS A 334 15.04 10.05 -11.73
CA LYS A 334 15.49 9.36 -12.96
C LYS A 334 14.95 7.93 -12.99
N THR A 335 14.55 7.48 -14.17
CA THR A 335 14.13 6.10 -14.40
C THR A 335 15.31 5.14 -14.23
N SER A 336 15.10 3.99 -13.57
CA SER A 336 16.14 2.96 -13.37
C SER A 336 15.66 1.56 -13.76
N VAL A 337 16.21 1.00 -14.84
CA VAL A 337 15.92 -0.39 -15.27
C VAL A 337 16.34 -1.40 -14.20
N THR A 338 17.49 -1.18 -13.55
CA THR A 338 17.99 -2.07 -12.50
C THR A 338 17.04 -2.11 -11.31
N LYS A 339 16.64 -0.93 -10.80
CA LYS A 339 15.72 -0.83 -9.66
C LYS A 339 14.33 -1.38 -10.01
N THR A 340 13.86 -1.11 -11.23
CA THR A 340 12.60 -1.67 -11.77
C THR A 340 12.64 -3.19 -11.80
N ASN A 341 13.73 -3.79 -12.30
CA ASN A 341 13.86 -5.25 -12.35
C ASN A 341 13.94 -5.88 -10.96
N LEU A 342 14.61 -5.23 -10.00
CA LEU A 342 14.61 -5.69 -8.61
C LEU A 342 13.19 -5.68 -8.03
N TYR A 343 12.42 -4.61 -8.26
CA TYR A 343 11.03 -4.56 -7.83
C TYR A 343 10.20 -5.68 -8.47
N ARG A 344 10.25 -5.79 -9.81
CA ARG A 344 9.48 -6.78 -10.60
C ARG A 344 9.73 -8.22 -10.17
N VAL A 345 10.97 -8.58 -9.85
CA VAL A 345 11.30 -9.91 -9.31
C VAL A 345 10.59 -10.17 -7.97
N GLY A 346 10.40 -9.13 -7.16
CA GLY A 346 9.67 -9.19 -5.91
C GLY A 346 8.18 -9.49 -6.04
N VAL A 347 7.60 -9.30 -7.24
CA VAL A 347 6.16 -9.45 -7.53
C VAL A 347 5.91 -10.38 -8.73
N ASP A 348 6.82 -11.32 -8.99
CA ASP A 348 6.72 -12.32 -10.09
C ASP A 348 6.47 -11.72 -11.49
N MET A 349 7.06 -10.56 -11.77
CA MET A 349 7.03 -9.94 -13.09
C MET A 349 8.32 -10.23 -13.86
N PRO A 350 8.25 -10.40 -15.19
CA PRO A 350 9.44 -10.55 -16.01
C PRO A 350 10.28 -9.27 -15.99
N ALA A 351 11.60 -9.43 -16.17
CA ALA A 351 12.49 -8.30 -16.39
C ALA A 351 12.03 -7.47 -17.59
N ILE A 352 12.27 -6.17 -17.53
CA ILE A 352 11.80 -5.23 -18.55
C ILE A 352 12.37 -5.54 -19.94
N ASN A 353 11.48 -5.60 -20.92
CA ASN A 353 11.82 -5.55 -22.33
C ASN A 353 11.84 -4.09 -22.79
N THR A 354 12.99 -3.44 -22.68
CA THR A 354 13.17 -2.01 -23.01
C THR A 354 12.85 -1.63 -24.45
N ARG A 355 12.69 -2.61 -25.36
CA ARG A 355 12.28 -2.38 -26.76
C ARG A 355 10.76 -2.26 -26.91
N ALA A 356 9.99 -2.85 -26.01
CA ALA A 356 8.53 -2.95 -26.10
C ALA A 356 7.82 -2.18 -24.97
N GLU A 357 8.45 -2.12 -23.79
CA GLU A 357 7.88 -1.53 -22.59
C GLU A 357 8.48 -0.14 -22.38
N THR A 358 7.65 0.89 -22.56
CA THR A 358 8.04 2.29 -22.35
C THR A 358 7.05 2.99 -21.42
N PRO A 359 7.51 4.00 -20.65
CA PRO A 359 6.61 4.86 -19.86
C PRO A 359 5.43 5.43 -20.65
N GLN A 360 5.68 5.88 -21.88
CA GLN A 360 4.63 6.38 -22.77
C GLN A 360 3.61 5.29 -23.14
N GLY A 361 4.09 4.08 -23.42
CA GLY A 361 3.23 2.92 -23.72
C GLY A 361 2.36 2.53 -22.53
N TYR A 362 2.93 2.54 -21.33
CA TYR A 362 2.20 2.29 -20.08
C TYR A 362 1.12 3.35 -19.85
N CYS A 363 1.48 4.64 -19.90
CA CYS A 363 0.52 5.74 -19.80
C CYS A 363 -0.61 5.62 -20.83
N ARG A 364 -0.29 5.28 -22.08
CA ARG A 364 -1.32 5.07 -23.10
C ARG A 364 -2.30 3.97 -22.67
N GLN A 365 -1.83 2.82 -22.20
CA GLN A 365 -2.71 1.74 -21.75
C GLN A 365 -3.54 2.11 -20.52
N LEU A 366 -2.96 2.83 -19.57
CA LEU A 366 -3.67 3.30 -18.38
C LEU A 366 -4.87 4.19 -18.76
N PHE A 367 -4.71 5.09 -19.73
CA PHE A 367 -5.77 6.03 -20.15
C PHE A 367 -6.60 5.58 -21.36
N THR A 368 -6.26 4.47 -22.02
CA THR A 368 -7.14 3.83 -23.01
C THR A 368 -7.90 2.66 -22.40
N THR A 369 -7.23 1.75 -21.71
CA THR A 369 -7.81 0.52 -21.17
C THR A 369 -8.34 0.73 -19.76
N GLY A 370 -7.50 1.30 -18.88
CA GLY A 370 -7.86 1.52 -17.48
C GLY A 370 -9.06 2.45 -17.33
N LEU A 371 -9.00 3.62 -17.96
CA LEU A 371 -10.10 4.59 -17.96
C LEU A 371 -11.43 3.99 -18.46
N GLN A 372 -11.41 3.14 -19.49
CA GLN A 372 -12.62 2.47 -19.98
C GLN A 372 -13.13 1.41 -19.01
N ARG A 373 -12.22 0.71 -18.32
CA ARG A 373 -12.59 -0.25 -17.29
C ARG A 373 -13.25 0.44 -16.09
N THR A 374 -12.66 1.53 -15.59
CA THR A 374 -13.27 2.34 -14.50
C THR A 374 -14.64 2.88 -14.89
N LYS A 375 -14.84 3.30 -16.15
CA LYS A 375 -16.16 3.72 -16.68
C LYS A 375 -17.18 2.59 -16.69
N LEU A 376 -16.80 1.41 -17.16
CA LEU A 376 -17.67 0.23 -17.24
C LEU A 376 -18.20 -0.16 -15.85
N ASP A 377 -17.31 -0.13 -14.85
CA ASP A 377 -17.59 -0.60 -13.50
C ASP A 377 -18.26 0.46 -12.60
N ALA A 378 -18.37 1.70 -13.08
CA ALA A 378 -18.87 2.85 -12.31
C ALA A 378 -20.22 2.57 -11.61
N ARG A 379 -21.15 1.86 -12.26
CA ARG A 379 -22.46 1.55 -11.67
C ARG A 379 -22.36 0.66 -10.42
N PHE A 380 -21.33 -0.20 -10.34
CA PHE A 380 -21.09 -1.09 -9.20
C PHE A 380 -20.25 -0.40 -8.13
N THR A 381 -19.26 0.39 -8.54
CA THR A 381 -18.33 1.04 -7.63
C THR A 381 -18.87 2.34 -7.02
N LYS A 382 -19.86 3.00 -7.63
CA LYS A 382 -20.56 4.17 -7.05
C LYS A 382 -21.40 3.83 -5.82
N VAL A 383 -21.84 2.59 -5.69
CA VAL A 383 -22.62 2.12 -4.52
C VAL A 383 -21.77 1.39 -3.49
N ALA A 384 -20.49 1.15 -3.79
CA ALA A 384 -19.55 0.50 -2.90
C ALA A 384 -18.82 1.52 -2.02
N PRO A 385 -18.48 1.16 -0.76
CA PRO A 385 -17.76 2.05 0.15
C PRO A 385 -16.36 2.36 -0.38
N SER A 386 -15.87 3.58 -0.11
CA SER A 386 -14.48 3.94 -0.38
C SER A 386 -13.53 3.18 0.56
N PRO A 387 -12.36 2.73 0.08
CA PRO A 387 -11.26 2.26 0.94
C PRO A 387 -10.79 3.33 1.92
N ASP A 388 -10.76 4.59 1.48
CA ASP A 388 -10.45 5.74 2.31
C ASP A 388 -11.58 6.80 2.19
N PRO A 389 -12.51 6.84 3.16
CA PRO A 389 -13.56 7.86 3.23
C PRO A 389 -13.05 9.30 3.43
N GLY A 390 -11.81 9.46 3.89
CA GLY A 390 -11.13 10.76 4.01
C GLY A 390 -10.60 11.28 2.69
N ALA A 391 -10.27 10.41 1.74
CA ALA A 391 -9.86 10.77 0.38
C ALA A 391 -11.04 10.85 -0.58
N ALA A 392 -11.95 9.87 -0.56
CA ALA A 392 -13.05 9.77 -1.51
C ALA A 392 -14.33 9.18 -0.90
N SER A 393 -15.49 9.53 -1.44
CA SER A 393 -16.80 9.17 -0.87
C SER A 393 -17.30 7.76 -1.23
N THR A 394 -16.89 7.22 -2.37
CA THR A 394 -17.27 5.92 -2.92
C THR A 394 -16.04 5.24 -3.54
N LEU A 395 -16.11 3.92 -3.77
CA LEU A 395 -15.04 3.21 -4.49
C LEU A 395 -14.83 3.79 -5.89
N PHE A 396 -15.89 4.21 -6.59
CA PHE A 396 -15.76 4.87 -7.90
C PHE A 396 -14.92 6.14 -7.82
N THR A 397 -15.24 7.03 -6.88
CA THR A 397 -14.50 8.29 -6.71
C THR A 397 -13.06 8.05 -6.25
N PHE A 398 -12.81 6.98 -5.50
CA PHE A 398 -11.46 6.58 -5.08
C PHE A 398 -10.63 6.11 -6.28
N LEU A 399 -11.17 5.21 -7.10
CA LEU A 399 -10.50 4.72 -8.31
C LEU A 399 -10.26 5.86 -9.31
N ALA A 400 -11.23 6.78 -9.47
CA ALA A 400 -11.06 7.95 -10.32
C ALA A 400 -9.98 8.91 -9.78
N GLN A 401 -9.93 9.13 -8.46
CA GLN A 401 -8.88 9.94 -7.84
C GLN A 401 -7.49 9.32 -8.04
N ARG A 402 -7.36 8.00 -7.85
CA ARG A 402 -6.11 7.28 -8.11
C ARG A 402 -5.70 7.41 -9.57
N LEU A 403 -6.59 7.12 -10.51
CA LEU A 403 -6.32 7.26 -11.94
C LEU A 403 -5.89 8.69 -12.32
N ALA A 404 -6.54 9.71 -11.76
CA ALA A 404 -6.13 11.11 -11.96
C ALA A 404 -4.72 11.37 -11.41
N GLY A 405 -4.43 10.94 -10.18
CA GLY A 405 -3.12 11.06 -9.55
C GLY A 405 -2.03 10.34 -10.32
N SER A 406 -2.32 9.15 -10.86
CA SER A 406 -1.35 8.39 -11.65
C SER A 406 -0.99 9.07 -12.96
N PHE A 407 -1.94 9.77 -13.60
CA PHE A 407 -1.64 10.58 -14.78
C PHE A 407 -0.53 11.59 -14.50
N ASP A 408 -0.62 12.25 -13.34
CA ASP A 408 0.28 13.32 -12.95
C ASP A 408 1.62 12.75 -12.45
N ASN A 409 1.57 11.75 -11.55
CA ASN A 409 2.76 11.15 -10.92
C ASN A 409 3.64 10.40 -11.92
N LEU A 410 3.05 9.74 -12.91
CA LEU A 410 3.79 9.05 -13.97
C LEU A 410 4.23 10.02 -15.09
N GLY A 411 3.86 11.31 -15.02
CA GLY A 411 4.20 12.30 -16.05
C GLY A 411 3.51 12.05 -17.40
N CYS A 412 2.34 11.41 -17.39
CA CYS A 412 1.63 10.99 -18.60
C CYS A 412 1.23 12.18 -19.49
N GLY A 413 0.95 13.36 -18.92
CA GLY A 413 0.62 14.54 -19.72
C GLY A 413 1.75 14.99 -20.63
N THR A 414 3.00 14.93 -20.14
CA THR A 414 4.19 15.21 -20.93
C THR A 414 4.43 14.12 -21.97
N LEU A 415 4.32 12.84 -21.57
CA LEU A 415 4.59 11.69 -22.44
C LEU A 415 3.55 11.54 -23.57
N LEU A 416 2.30 11.89 -23.32
CA LEU A 416 1.19 11.75 -24.27
C LEU A 416 0.80 13.08 -24.94
N HIS A 417 1.43 14.20 -24.55
CA HIS A 417 1.08 15.55 -25.01
C HIS A 417 -0.41 15.88 -24.86
N THR A 418 -0.99 15.50 -23.72
CA THR A 418 -2.42 15.71 -23.43
C THR A 418 -2.63 16.16 -21.98
N LYS A 419 -3.81 16.72 -21.71
CA LYS A 419 -4.22 17.04 -20.34
C LYS A 419 -4.79 15.80 -19.66
N ASN A 420 -4.78 15.80 -18.34
CA ASN A 420 -5.40 14.75 -17.54
C ASN A 420 -6.88 14.63 -17.93
N PRO A 421 -7.33 13.47 -18.45
CA PRO A 421 -8.71 13.29 -18.90
C PRO A 421 -9.69 13.07 -17.74
N VAL A 422 -9.19 12.85 -16.52
CA VAL A 422 -10.01 12.62 -15.34
C VAL A 422 -10.24 13.93 -14.58
N HIS A 423 -11.51 14.24 -14.33
CA HIS A 423 -11.92 15.44 -13.64
C HIS A 423 -12.59 15.09 -12.31
N VAL A 424 -11.84 15.22 -11.22
CA VAL A 424 -12.36 14.98 -9.86
C VAL A 424 -13.03 16.23 -9.28
N VAL A 425 -14.11 16.04 -8.54
CA VAL A 425 -14.82 17.09 -7.80
C VAL A 425 -14.65 16.84 -6.31
N THR A 426 -14.10 17.82 -5.59
CA THR A 426 -13.90 17.73 -4.15
C THR A 426 -14.92 18.57 -3.38
N ASN A 427 -15.27 18.13 -2.18
CA ASN A 427 -16.04 18.93 -1.24
C ASN A 427 -15.13 19.89 -0.45
N LYS A 428 -15.71 20.69 0.46
CA LYS A 428 -14.95 21.66 1.28
C LYS A 428 -13.89 21.04 2.20
N ALA A 429 -13.97 19.74 2.47
CA ALA A 429 -12.99 19.00 3.27
C ALA A 429 -11.89 18.36 2.41
N GLY A 430 -11.91 18.54 1.09
CA GLY A 430 -10.94 17.94 0.17
C GLY A 430 -11.29 16.51 -0.28
N VAL A 431 -12.39 15.94 0.21
CA VAL A 431 -12.84 14.59 -0.16
C VAL A 431 -13.41 14.60 -1.58
N VAL A 432 -13.00 13.67 -2.44
CA VAL A 432 -13.56 13.48 -3.78
C VAL A 432 -14.97 12.90 -3.68
N VAL A 433 -15.94 13.66 -4.18
CA VAL A 433 -17.38 13.34 -4.12
C VAL A 433 -18.00 13.03 -5.46
N ASP A 434 -17.35 13.41 -6.56
CA ASP A 434 -17.76 13.05 -7.91
C ASP A 434 -16.54 13.01 -8.85
N ALA A 435 -16.68 12.36 -10.00
CA ALA A 435 -15.64 12.34 -11.03
C ALA A 435 -16.22 12.16 -12.44
N GLY A 436 -15.68 12.93 -13.38
CA GLY A 436 -15.85 12.74 -14.82
C GLY A 436 -14.64 12.02 -15.41
N LEU A 437 -14.89 11.02 -16.27
CA LEU A 437 -13.87 10.21 -16.95
C LEU A 437 -13.96 10.38 -18.47
#